data_AF-A0A7S9CZ81-F1
#
_entry.id   AF-A0A7S9CZ81-F1
#
_cell.length_a   1.000
_cell.length_b   1.000
_cell.length_c   1.000
_cell.angle_alpha   90.00
_cell.angle_beta   90.00
_cell.angle_gamma   90.00
#
_symmetry.space_group_name_H-M   'P 1'
#
loop_
_entity.id
_entity.type
_entity.pdbx_description
1 polymer ?
#
loop_
_entity_poly.entity_id
_entity_poly.type
_entity_poly.pdbx_seq_one_letter_code
_entity_poly.pdbx_strand_id
1 'polypeptide(L)'
;MIAIALGYAPVSAMAAGPVYDVDLYALMSGTCRNVTIAGQSYTCKAVAYFHTQRGRSEFTVVLDDPADTSHIVSFSGESSERKEDNLFELSVDRMLLKSKDRPRVDGLPAPLVEMSTGSCRQVGSFVTRQVSSVTCAATDRNGKKYELAFESDGSPMTLRRLRQTSLPSERQRARLVAQVECRLKARAAQVLPRDTAAFIIRCLGEDDDKPADDQK
;
A
#
# COMPACT_ATOMS: atom_id res chain seq x y z
N MET A 1 13.89 36.94 50.01
CA MET A 1 14.05 35.69 49.24
C MET A 1 12.86 35.57 48.30
N ILE A 2 13.05 35.78 47.00
CA ILE A 2 11.98 35.72 45.98
C ILE A 2 12.15 34.40 45.23
N ALA A 3 11.16 33.52 45.35
CA ALA A 3 11.12 32.23 44.66
C ALA A 3 10.64 32.46 43.22
N ILE A 4 11.51 32.15 42.26
CA ILE A 4 11.20 32.18 40.82
C ILE A 4 10.55 30.82 40.48
N ALA A 5 9.25 30.83 40.24
CA ALA A 5 8.54 29.68 39.70
C ALA A 5 8.93 29.52 38.21
N LEU A 6 9.70 28.48 37.92
CA LEU A 6 9.98 28.01 36.57
C LEU A 6 8.68 27.41 35.99
N GLY A 7 7.96 28.21 35.21
CA GLY A 7 6.84 27.74 34.40
C GLY A 7 7.34 26.78 33.32
N TYR A 8 7.06 25.50 33.49
CA TYR A 8 7.16 24.51 32.42
C TYR A 8 6.09 24.80 31.38
N ALA A 9 6.47 25.37 30.24
CA ALA A 9 5.61 25.37 29.06
C ALA A 9 5.57 23.94 28.50
N PRO A 10 4.38 23.34 28.29
CA PRO A 10 4.30 22.07 27.59
C PRO A 10 4.73 22.31 26.14
N VAL A 11 5.69 21.53 25.67
CA VAL A 11 6.01 21.43 24.24
C VAL A 11 4.77 20.84 23.58
N SER A 12 3.96 21.69 22.96
CA SER A 12 2.86 21.23 22.11
C SER A 12 3.45 20.35 21.03
N ALA A 13 3.17 19.04 21.13
CA ALA A 13 3.40 18.11 20.03
C ALA A 13 2.59 18.64 18.85
N MET A 14 3.28 19.19 17.85
CA MET A 14 2.64 19.46 16.57
C MET A 14 2.16 18.12 16.05
N ALA A 15 0.84 17.93 16.03
CA ALA A 15 0.23 16.81 15.35
C ALA A 15 0.68 16.88 13.89
N ALA A 16 1.67 16.07 13.55
CA ALA A 16 2.06 15.85 12.17
C ALA A 16 0.79 15.38 11.46
N GLY A 17 0.30 16.18 10.52
CA GLY A 17 -0.80 15.76 9.66
C GLY A 17 -0.47 14.41 9.01
N PRO A 18 -1.48 13.68 8.52
CA PRO A 18 -1.24 12.37 7.93
C PRO A 18 -0.14 12.39 6.88
N VAL A 19 0.94 11.67 7.17
CA VAL A 19 2.00 11.43 6.20
C VAL A 19 1.48 10.36 5.24
N TYR A 20 0.92 10.81 4.12
CA TYR A 20 0.50 9.90 3.05
C TYR A 20 1.73 9.36 2.35
N ASP A 21 1.98 8.06 2.49
CA ASP A 21 3.08 7.36 1.85
C ASP A 21 2.82 7.20 0.34
N VAL A 22 2.88 8.30 -0.41
CA VAL A 22 2.67 8.36 -1.86
C VAL A 22 3.75 9.24 -2.46
N ASP A 23 4.51 8.74 -3.42
CA ASP A 23 5.50 9.52 -4.19
C ASP A 23 5.11 9.75 -5.65
N LEU A 24 4.19 8.94 -6.20
CA LEU A 24 3.64 9.11 -7.53
C LEU A 24 2.12 8.92 -7.51
N TYR A 25 1.44 9.83 -8.19
CA TYR A 25 0.01 9.80 -8.44
C TYR A 25 -0.24 10.01 -9.92
N ALA A 26 -1.06 9.16 -10.54
CA ALA A 26 -1.52 9.32 -11.91
C ALA A 26 -3.04 9.16 -11.98
N LEU A 27 -3.75 10.21 -12.42
CA LEU A 27 -5.20 10.16 -12.66
C LEU A 27 -5.46 9.89 -14.13
N MET A 28 -6.12 8.77 -14.42
CA MET A 28 -6.43 8.34 -15.78
C MET A 28 -7.54 9.22 -16.40
N SER A 29 -7.46 9.43 -17.72
CA SER A 29 -8.52 10.09 -18.50
C SER A 29 -9.22 9.06 -19.38
N GLY A 30 -10.51 8.82 -19.14
CA GLY A 30 -11.25 7.80 -19.88
C GLY A 30 -12.46 7.27 -19.12
N THR A 31 -12.85 6.04 -19.45
CA THR A 31 -14.07 5.40 -18.93
C THR A 31 -13.78 4.01 -18.42
N CYS A 32 -14.51 3.60 -17.39
CA CYS A 32 -14.54 2.22 -16.91
C CYS A 32 -15.85 1.59 -17.36
N ARG A 33 -15.76 0.49 -18.09
CA ARG A 33 -16.93 -0.16 -18.71
C ARG A 33 -17.46 -1.31 -17.86
N ASN A 34 -16.57 -2.06 -17.22
CA ASN A 34 -16.91 -3.20 -16.38
C ASN A 34 -16.17 -3.07 -15.06
N VAL A 35 -16.89 -2.79 -13.97
CA VAL A 35 -16.34 -2.85 -12.62
C VAL A 35 -17.20 -3.80 -11.80
N THR A 36 -16.62 -4.91 -11.37
CA THR A 36 -17.30 -5.89 -10.52
C THR A 36 -16.59 -5.91 -9.18
N ILE A 37 -17.27 -5.56 -8.10
CA ILE A 37 -16.72 -5.55 -6.75
C ILE A 37 -17.52 -6.52 -5.91
N ALA A 38 -16.86 -7.57 -5.43
CA ALA A 38 -17.48 -8.62 -4.62
C ALA A 38 -18.75 -9.24 -5.25
N GLY A 39 -18.78 -9.36 -6.58
CA GLY A 39 -19.92 -9.89 -7.34
C GLY A 39 -21.02 -8.89 -7.68
N GLN A 40 -20.88 -7.62 -7.30
CA GLN A 40 -21.80 -6.54 -7.68
C GLN A 40 -21.18 -5.66 -8.75
N SER A 41 -21.98 -5.28 -9.76
CA SER A 41 -21.53 -4.41 -10.84
C SER A 41 -21.74 -2.93 -10.50
N TYR A 42 -20.72 -2.14 -10.80
CA TYR A 42 -20.70 -0.69 -10.59
C TYR A 42 -20.23 0.02 -11.85
N THR A 43 -20.61 1.28 -11.98
CA THR A 43 -19.86 2.26 -12.79
C THR A 43 -18.80 2.91 -11.90
N CYS A 44 -17.82 3.60 -12.49
CA CYS A 44 -16.82 4.34 -11.73
C CYS A 44 -16.67 5.77 -12.22
N LYS A 45 -16.26 6.65 -11.30
CA LYS A 45 -16.04 8.08 -11.54
C LYS A 45 -14.61 8.36 -11.98
N ALA A 46 -13.66 7.60 -11.45
CA ALA A 46 -12.25 7.80 -11.69
C ALA A 46 -11.45 6.52 -11.45
N VAL A 47 -10.37 6.39 -12.20
CA VAL A 47 -9.30 5.41 -11.97
C VAL A 47 -8.01 6.18 -11.78
N ALA A 48 -7.28 5.85 -10.73
CA ALA A 48 -5.99 6.45 -10.43
C ALA A 48 -4.98 5.37 -10.08
N TYR A 49 -3.73 5.63 -10.45
CA TYR A 49 -2.57 4.86 -10.02
C TYR A 49 -1.83 5.62 -8.92
N PHE A 50 -1.46 4.89 -7.87
CA PHE A 50 -0.61 5.38 -6.79
C PHE A 50 0.62 4.49 -6.69
N HIS A 51 1.77 5.12 -6.46
CA HIS A 51 2.97 4.45 -5.97
C HIS A 51 3.32 5.03 -4.60
N THR A 52 3.62 4.14 -3.67
CA THR A 52 4.00 4.49 -2.30
C THR A 52 5.52 4.56 -2.19
N GLN A 53 6.05 5.36 -1.25
CA GLN A 53 7.51 5.41 -1.05
C GLN A 53 8.06 4.07 -0.58
N ARG A 54 7.20 3.24 0.01
CA ARG A 54 7.53 1.87 0.41
C ARG A 54 7.54 0.86 -0.73
N GLY A 55 7.27 1.29 -1.96
CA GLY A 55 7.36 0.46 -3.17
C GLY A 55 6.09 -0.30 -3.50
N ARG A 56 4.96 -0.02 -2.84
CA ARG A 56 3.68 -0.61 -3.22
C ARG A 56 3.06 0.21 -4.35
N SER A 57 2.39 -0.49 -5.25
CA SER A 57 1.61 0.11 -6.33
C SER A 57 0.14 -0.21 -6.16
N GLU A 58 -0.71 0.75 -6.48
CA GLU A 58 -2.15 0.62 -6.31
C GLU A 58 -2.91 1.18 -7.51
N PHE A 59 -3.81 0.39 -8.09
CA PHE A 59 -4.86 0.91 -8.96
C PHE A 59 -6.11 1.12 -8.13
N THR A 60 -6.48 2.38 -7.93
CA THR A 60 -7.61 2.82 -7.12
C THR A 60 -8.75 3.25 -8.02
N VAL A 61 -9.93 2.73 -7.74
CA VAL A 61 -11.18 2.99 -8.45
C VAL A 61 -12.14 3.67 -7.51
N VAL A 62 -12.61 4.85 -7.91
CA VAL A 62 -13.70 5.56 -7.21
C VAL A 62 -15.00 5.12 -7.85
N LEU A 63 -15.82 4.36 -7.13
CA LEU A 63 -17.08 3.85 -7.67
C LEU A 63 -18.13 4.95 -7.71
N ASP A 64 -19.04 4.83 -8.66
CA ASP A 64 -20.27 5.59 -8.65
C ASP A 64 -21.35 4.80 -7.92
N ASP A 65 -21.30 4.85 -6.60
CA ASP A 65 -22.28 4.23 -5.72
C ASP A 65 -23.18 5.31 -5.09
N PRO A 66 -24.48 5.37 -5.43
CA PRO A 66 -25.39 6.34 -4.82
C PRO A 66 -25.67 6.05 -3.33
N ALA A 67 -25.48 4.81 -2.87
CA ALA A 67 -25.64 4.44 -1.47
C ALA A 67 -24.39 4.78 -0.63
N ASP A 68 -23.22 4.88 -1.27
CA ASP A 68 -21.96 5.19 -0.60
C ASP A 68 -21.05 6.12 -1.44
N THR A 69 -21.08 7.40 -1.11
CA THR A 69 -20.26 8.42 -1.77
C THR A 69 -18.76 8.29 -1.50
N SER A 70 -18.35 7.42 -0.57
CA SER A 70 -16.95 7.12 -0.24
C SER A 70 -16.55 5.70 -0.66
N HIS A 71 -17.31 5.08 -1.58
CA HIS A 71 -17.03 3.73 -2.06
C HIS A 71 -15.82 3.74 -3.00
N ILE A 72 -14.67 3.32 -2.47
CA ILE A 72 -13.39 3.31 -3.16
C ILE A 72 -12.76 1.93 -2.98
N VAL A 73 -12.24 1.37 -4.07
CA VAL A 73 -11.58 0.07 -4.08
C VAL A 73 -10.20 0.20 -4.69
N SER A 74 -9.18 -0.38 -4.06
CA SER A 74 -7.82 -0.39 -4.59
C SER A 74 -7.28 -1.80 -4.74
N PHE A 75 -6.71 -2.08 -5.90
CA PHE A 75 -5.91 -3.28 -6.18
C PHE A 75 -4.46 -2.97 -5.81
N SER A 76 -3.93 -3.57 -4.73
CA SER A 76 -2.61 -3.23 -4.16
C SER A 76 -1.64 -4.41 -4.21
N GLY A 77 -0.38 -4.12 -4.51
CA GLY A 77 0.70 -5.11 -4.60
C GLY A 77 2.09 -4.52 -4.35
N GLU A 78 3.02 -5.36 -3.87
CA GLU A 78 4.40 -4.95 -3.53
C GLU A 78 5.38 -4.92 -4.71
N SER A 79 5.06 -5.64 -5.78
CA SER A 79 6.01 -5.86 -6.88
C SER A 79 5.39 -5.50 -8.20
N SER A 80 6.13 -4.70 -8.95
CA SER A 80 5.85 -4.41 -10.35
C SER A 80 7.07 -4.77 -11.19
N GLU A 81 6.86 -5.62 -12.18
CA GLU A 81 7.84 -5.85 -13.23
C GLU A 81 7.41 -5.02 -14.42
N ARG A 82 8.27 -4.08 -14.83
CA ARG A 82 8.11 -3.45 -16.14
C ARG A 82 8.67 -4.41 -17.19
N LYS A 83 7.79 -5.24 -17.75
CA LYS A 83 8.16 -6.25 -18.75
C LYS A 83 8.54 -5.62 -20.10
N GLU A 84 7.88 -4.53 -20.47
CA GLU A 84 8.14 -3.78 -21.71
C GLU A 84 7.93 -2.27 -21.49
N ASP A 85 8.39 -1.43 -22.42
CA ASP A 85 8.28 0.04 -22.30
C ASP A 85 6.83 0.54 -22.16
N ASN A 86 5.88 -0.18 -22.75
CA ASN A 86 4.45 0.17 -22.79
C ASN A 86 3.55 -0.83 -22.07
N LEU A 87 4.12 -1.74 -21.26
CA LEU A 87 3.35 -2.73 -20.51
C LEU A 87 3.81 -2.76 -19.06
N PHE A 88 2.86 -2.55 -18.17
CA PHE A 88 3.05 -2.63 -16.73
C PHE A 88 2.15 -3.72 -16.16
N GLU A 89 2.72 -4.62 -15.36
CA GLU A 89 1.99 -5.63 -14.63
C GLU A 89 2.23 -5.48 -13.12
N LEU A 90 1.13 -5.45 -12.37
CA LEU A 90 1.12 -5.45 -10.92
C LEU A 90 0.55 -6.78 -10.44
N SER A 91 1.29 -7.51 -9.61
CA SER A 91 0.76 -8.66 -8.90
C SER A 91 -0.01 -8.17 -7.67
N VAL A 92 -1.32 -8.47 -7.60
CA VAL A 92 -2.20 -8.01 -6.53
C VAL A 92 -2.18 -9.04 -5.39
N ASP A 93 -1.83 -8.59 -4.19
CA ASP A 93 -1.81 -9.41 -2.98
C ASP A 93 -2.90 -9.02 -1.96
N ARG A 94 -3.52 -7.85 -2.15
CA ARG A 94 -4.62 -7.38 -1.31
C ARG A 94 -5.52 -6.38 -2.03
N MET A 95 -6.79 -6.42 -1.64
CA MET A 95 -7.77 -5.40 -1.97
C MET A 95 -7.93 -4.45 -0.77
N LEU A 96 -8.00 -3.15 -1.04
CA LEU A 96 -8.31 -2.13 -0.04
C LEU A 96 -9.72 -1.61 -0.30
N LEU A 97 -10.65 -1.87 0.62
CA LEU A 97 -12.06 -1.50 0.48
C LEU A 97 -12.40 -0.37 1.43
N LYS A 98 -12.75 0.78 0.88
CA LYS A 98 -13.16 1.96 1.64
C LYS A 98 -14.63 2.25 1.38
N SER A 99 -15.33 2.54 2.45
CA SER A 99 -16.74 2.96 2.47
C SER A 99 -16.94 4.08 3.49
N LYS A 100 -18.06 4.80 3.40
CA LYS A 100 -18.41 5.88 4.36
C LYS A 100 -18.48 5.39 5.81
N ASP A 101 -18.86 4.13 6.03
CA ASP A 101 -19.11 3.54 7.35
C ASP A 101 -17.85 2.89 7.96
N ARG A 102 -16.70 2.98 7.28
CA ARG A 102 -15.45 2.41 7.80
C ARG A 102 -14.99 3.11 9.09
N PRO A 103 -14.47 2.35 10.06
CA PRO A 103 -13.82 2.91 11.24
C PRO A 103 -12.71 3.89 10.85
N ARG A 104 -12.54 4.92 11.68
CA ARG A 104 -11.46 5.88 11.54
C ARG A 104 -10.32 5.55 12.49
N VAL A 105 -9.09 5.58 12.00
CA VAL A 105 -7.87 5.49 12.80
C VAL A 105 -7.23 6.88 12.76
N ASP A 106 -6.96 7.47 13.92
CA ASP A 106 -6.43 8.83 14.04
C ASP A 106 -7.24 9.90 13.26
N GLY A 107 -8.57 9.73 13.23
CA GLY A 107 -9.49 10.63 12.54
C GLY A 107 -9.62 10.40 11.02
N LEU A 108 -8.89 9.43 10.45
CA LEU A 108 -8.89 9.14 9.02
C LEU A 108 -9.58 7.81 8.71
N PRO A 109 -10.41 7.74 7.65
CA PRO A 109 -11.07 6.49 7.29
C PRO A 109 -10.04 5.42 6.89
N ALA A 110 -9.99 4.32 7.65
CA ALA A 110 -9.10 3.21 7.38
C ALA A 110 -9.78 2.19 6.45
N PRO A 111 -9.17 1.82 5.31
CA PRO A 111 -9.74 0.80 4.44
C PRO A 111 -9.80 -0.55 5.15
N LEU A 112 -10.73 -1.41 4.73
CA LEU A 112 -10.68 -2.84 5.00
C LEU A 112 -9.60 -3.44 4.11
N VAL A 113 -8.70 -4.22 4.69
CA VAL A 113 -7.68 -4.96 3.95
C VAL A 113 -8.17 -6.39 3.76
N GLU A 114 -8.40 -6.78 2.52
CA GLU A 114 -8.81 -8.14 2.15
C GLU A 114 -7.66 -8.82 1.41
N MET A 115 -7.10 -9.87 2.01
CA MET A 115 -6.04 -10.66 1.37
C MET A 115 -6.59 -11.31 0.10
N SER A 116 -5.91 -11.08 -1.02
CA SER A 116 -6.40 -11.45 -2.34
C SER A 116 -5.27 -11.94 -3.24
N THR A 117 -5.62 -12.60 -4.33
CA THR A 117 -4.65 -13.00 -5.35
C THR A 117 -5.17 -12.58 -6.71
N GLY A 118 -4.33 -11.89 -7.47
CA GLY A 118 -4.73 -11.35 -8.76
C GLY A 118 -3.62 -10.59 -9.46
N SER A 119 -4.00 -9.87 -10.52
CA SER A 119 -3.10 -8.99 -11.24
C SER A 119 -3.82 -7.81 -11.87
N CYS A 120 -3.08 -6.73 -12.09
CA CYS A 120 -3.47 -5.62 -12.95
C CYS A 120 -2.49 -5.50 -14.10
N ARG A 121 -3.02 -5.32 -15.30
CA ARG A 121 -2.28 -5.10 -16.53
C ARG A 121 -2.63 -3.70 -17.06
N GLN A 122 -1.62 -2.85 -17.19
CA GLN A 122 -1.74 -1.50 -17.74
C GLN A 122 -0.95 -1.40 -19.03
N VAL A 123 -1.61 -0.92 -20.09
CA VAL A 123 -1.01 -0.72 -21.42
C VAL A 123 -0.80 0.77 -21.66
N GLY A 124 0.37 1.15 -22.16
CA GLY A 124 0.84 2.52 -22.32
C GLY A 124 1.95 2.88 -21.33
N SER A 125 2.25 4.17 -21.20
CA SER A 125 3.42 4.66 -20.47
C SER A 125 3.09 5.82 -19.54
N PHE A 126 3.47 5.64 -18.27
CA PHE A 126 3.48 6.72 -17.27
C PHE A 126 4.44 7.86 -17.62
N VAL A 127 5.48 7.59 -18.40
CA VAL A 127 6.49 8.59 -18.79
C VAL A 127 5.91 9.54 -19.84
N THR A 128 5.27 9.00 -20.87
CA THR A 128 4.63 9.80 -21.94
C THR A 128 3.25 10.31 -21.55
N ARG A 129 2.74 9.90 -20.38
CA ARG A 129 1.39 10.19 -19.87
C ARG A 129 0.27 9.62 -20.75
N GLN A 130 0.59 8.63 -21.56
CA GLN A 130 -0.37 7.98 -22.47
C GLN A 130 -0.63 6.56 -21.97
N VAL A 131 -1.73 6.37 -21.26
CA VAL A 131 -2.27 5.04 -20.95
C VAL A 131 -3.40 4.76 -21.93
N SER A 132 -3.44 3.55 -22.46
CA SER A 132 -4.50 3.08 -23.35
C SER A 132 -5.57 2.34 -22.58
N SER A 133 -5.18 1.39 -21.73
CA SER A 133 -6.11 0.59 -20.94
C SER A 133 -5.51 0.12 -19.63
N VAL A 134 -6.39 -0.20 -18.67
CA VAL A 134 -6.05 -0.87 -17.41
C VAL A 134 -7.08 -1.96 -17.18
N THR A 135 -6.60 -3.19 -16.97
CA THR A 135 -7.45 -4.34 -16.62
C THR A 135 -6.95 -4.97 -15.34
N CYS A 136 -7.82 -5.15 -14.36
CA CYS A 136 -7.48 -5.85 -13.13
C CYS A 136 -8.45 -6.99 -12.86
N ALA A 137 -7.94 -8.07 -12.28
CA ALA A 137 -8.73 -9.16 -11.75
C ALA A 137 -8.07 -9.69 -10.46
N ALA A 138 -8.83 -9.78 -9.38
CA ALA A 138 -8.39 -10.35 -8.12
C ALA A 138 -9.52 -11.13 -7.45
N THR A 139 -9.16 -12.14 -6.66
CA THR A 139 -10.10 -12.93 -5.86
C THR A 139 -9.63 -12.97 -4.41
N ASP A 140 -10.52 -12.71 -3.46
CA ASP A 140 -10.21 -12.81 -2.03
C ASP A 140 -10.30 -14.27 -1.53
N ARG A 141 -9.95 -14.49 -0.26
CA ARG A 141 -10.03 -15.81 0.39
C ARG A 141 -11.45 -16.39 0.47
N ASN A 142 -12.47 -15.55 0.36
CA ASN A 142 -13.87 -15.96 0.39
C ASN A 142 -14.44 -16.24 -1.01
N GLY A 143 -13.61 -16.18 -2.05
CA GLY A 143 -14.01 -16.39 -3.44
C GLY A 143 -14.71 -15.17 -4.07
N LYS A 144 -14.73 -14.01 -3.39
CA LYS A 144 -15.28 -12.77 -3.95
C LYS A 144 -14.34 -12.24 -5.03
N LYS A 145 -14.91 -11.89 -6.17
CA LYS A 145 -14.17 -11.39 -7.33
C LYS A 145 -14.19 -9.87 -7.39
N TYR A 146 -13.07 -9.32 -7.83
CA TYR A 146 -12.82 -7.90 -8.04
C TYR A 146 -12.27 -7.73 -9.44
N GLU A 147 -12.98 -7.01 -10.30
CA GLU A 147 -12.64 -6.85 -11.71
C GLU A 147 -12.78 -5.38 -12.11
N LEU A 148 -11.83 -4.91 -12.91
CA LEU A 148 -11.81 -3.57 -13.49
C LEU A 148 -11.44 -3.68 -14.96
N ALA A 149 -12.21 -3.03 -15.83
CA ALA A 149 -11.83 -2.74 -17.20
C ALA A 149 -11.97 -1.24 -17.47
N PHE A 150 -10.84 -0.57 -17.68
CA PHE A 150 -10.72 0.84 -18.01
C PHE A 150 -10.14 1.02 -19.41
N GLU A 151 -10.72 1.95 -20.16
CA GLU A 151 -10.30 2.37 -21.50
C GLU A 151 -10.12 3.89 -21.52
N SER A 152 -8.97 4.33 -22.06
CA SER A 152 -8.61 5.73 -22.19
C SER A 152 -9.45 6.44 -23.25
N ASP A 153 -9.67 7.73 -23.05
CA ASP A 153 -10.25 8.62 -24.08
C ASP A 153 -9.20 9.15 -25.07
N GLY A 154 -7.93 8.77 -24.91
CA GLY A 154 -6.80 9.22 -25.73
C GLY A 154 -6.13 10.50 -25.22
N SER A 155 -6.71 11.17 -24.23
CA SER A 155 -6.14 12.37 -23.61
C SER A 155 -4.99 11.99 -22.66
N PRO A 156 -3.97 12.85 -22.52
CA PRO A 156 -2.90 12.61 -21.56
C PRO A 156 -3.43 12.56 -20.12
N MET A 157 -2.97 11.57 -19.35
CA MET A 157 -3.32 11.45 -17.94
C MET A 157 -2.63 12.53 -17.09
N THR A 158 -3.21 12.84 -15.93
CA THR A 158 -2.60 13.80 -14.98
C THR A 158 -1.60 13.08 -14.08
N LEU A 159 -0.32 13.45 -14.17
CA LEU A 159 0.75 12.85 -13.36
C LEU A 159 1.31 13.85 -12.34
N ARG A 160 1.38 13.46 -11.06
CA ARG A 160 1.97 14.26 -9.97
C ARG A 160 3.01 13.42 -9.22
N ARG A 161 4.23 13.95 -9.10
CA ARG A 161 5.27 13.40 -8.22
C ARG A 161 5.27 14.16 -6.90
N LEU A 162 5.12 13.45 -5.80
CA LEU A 162 5.12 14.02 -4.46
C LEU A 162 6.50 13.76 -3.84
N ARG A 163 7.22 14.84 -3.52
CA ARG A 163 8.47 14.74 -2.75
C ARG A 163 8.10 14.71 -1.28
N GLN A 164 8.10 13.54 -0.67
CA GLN A 164 8.21 13.41 0.78
C GLN A 164 9.58 12.86 1.13
N THR A 165 10.15 13.31 2.25
CA THR A 165 11.35 12.70 2.85
C THR A 165 11.13 11.20 3.02
N SER A 166 11.96 10.39 2.38
CA SER A 166 11.83 8.93 2.25
C SER A 166 11.40 8.23 3.55
N LEU A 167 10.20 7.67 3.57
CA LEU A 167 9.77 6.71 4.57
C LEU A 167 10.49 5.37 4.33
N PRO A 168 10.98 4.67 5.38
CA PRO A 168 11.58 3.35 5.22
C PRO A 168 10.55 2.34 4.69
N SER A 169 10.96 1.50 3.73
CA SER A 169 10.10 0.50 3.06
C SER A 169 9.49 -0.50 4.05
N GLU A 170 8.38 -1.16 3.71
CA GLU A 170 7.78 -2.19 4.58
C GLU A 170 8.78 -3.31 4.88
N ARG A 171 9.56 -3.73 3.88
CA ARG A 171 10.65 -4.69 4.05
C ARG A 171 11.74 -4.16 4.99
N GLN A 172 12.12 -2.89 4.89
CA GLN A 172 13.07 -2.27 5.82
C GLN A 172 12.51 -2.18 7.24
N ARG A 173 11.22 -1.87 7.40
CA ARG A 173 10.54 -1.84 8.70
C ARG A 173 10.46 -3.23 9.31
N ALA A 174 10.01 -4.23 8.55
CA ALA A 174 9.98 -5.63 8.97
C ALA A 174 11.38 -6.09 9.40
N ARG A 175 12.42 -5.72 8.63
CA ARG A 175 13.81 -6.01 8.98
C ARG A 175 14.29 -5.27 10.23
N LEU A 176 13.87 -4.01 10.43
CA LEU A 176 14.19 -3.25 11.65
C LEU A 176 13.47 -3.83 12.87
N VAL A 177 12.21 -4.22 12.74
CA VAL A 177 11.43 -4.90 13.78
C VAL A 177 12.10 -6.23 14.13
N ALA A 178 12.38 -7.07 13.14
CA ALA A 178 13.10 -8.33 13.33
C ALA A 178 14.48 -8.11 13.98
N GLN A 179 15.21 -7.05 13.58
CA GLN A 179 16.50 -6.71 14.19
C GLN A 179 16.36 -6.31 15.66
N VAL A 180 15.31 -5.56 16.01
CA VAL A 180 15.01 -5.20 17.40
C VAL A 180 14.62 -6.44 18.20
N GLU A 181 13.78 -7.32 17.66
CA GLU A 181 13.40 -8.57 18.29
C GLU A 181 14.60 -9.49 18.53
N CYS A 182 15.49 -9.65 17.55
CA CYS A 182 16.71 -10.43 17.71
C CYS A 182 17.66 -9.83 18.76
N ARG A 183 17.71 -8.50 18.89
CA ARG A 183 18.45 -7.83 19.98
C ARG A 183 17.82 -8.11 21.34
N LEU A 184 16.50 -8.14 21.45
CA LEU A 184 15.80 -8.49 22.69
C LEU A 184 16.05 -9.95 23.06
N LYS A 185 16.00 -10.88 22.09
CA LYS A 185 16.35 -12.29 22.27
C LYS A 185 17.79 -12.47 22.75
N ALA A 186 18.75 -11.76 22.16
CA ALA A 186 20.16 -11.80 22.58
C ALA A 186 20.35 -11.36 24.04
N ARG A 187 19.62 -10.31 24.46
CA ARG A 187 19.64 -9.83 25.85
C ARG A 187 19.01 -10.84 26.81
N ALA A 188 17.87 -11.42 26.44
CA ALA A 188 17.21 -12.44 27.26
C ALA A 188 18.08 -13.69 27.44
N ALA A 189 18.84 -14.08 26.41
CA ALA A 189 19.79 -15.18 26.45
C ALA A 189 21.16 -14.82 27.06
N GLN A 190 21.32 -13.59 27.57
CA GLN A 190 22.57 -13.10 28.18
C GLN A 190 23.82 -13.31 27.30
N VAL A 191 23.65 -13.15 25.98
CA VAL A 191 24.74 -13.31 25.01
C VAL A 191 25.83 -12.27 25.31
N LEU A 192 27.08 -12.72 25.37
CA LEU A 192 28.22 -11.85 25.63
C LEU A 192 28.36 -10.81 24.50
N PRO A 193 28.82 -9.57 24.78
CA PRO A 193 28.97 -8.51 23.77
C PRO A 193 29.77 -8.94 22.53
N ARG A 194 30.76 -9.81 22.71
CA ARG A 194 31.59 -10.37 21.63
C ARG A 194 30.79 -11.22 20.64
N ASP A 195 29.75 -11.91 21.11
CA ASP A 195 28.99 -12.90 20.35
C ASP A 195 27.62 -12.37 19.88
N THR A 196 27.20 -11.21 20.39
CA THR A 196 25.91 -10.57 20.07
C THR A 196 25.70 -10.38 18.57
N ALA A 197 26.74 -10.00 17.83
CA ALA A 197 26.64 -9.80 16.38
C ALA A 197 26.35 -11.11 15.64
N ALA A 198 27.09 -12.19 15.96
CA ALA A 198 26.89 -13.51 15.38
C ALA A 198 25.50 -14.07 15.73
N PHE A 199 25.04 -13.85 16.97
CA PHE A 199 23.71 -14.23 17.39
C PHE A 199 22.61 -13.52 16.58
N ILE A 200 22.72 -12.19 16.41
CA ILE A 200 21.72 -11.42 15.64
C ILE A 200 21.71 -11.86 14.18
N ILE A 201 22.87 -12.11 13.55
CA ILE A 201 22.94 -12.57 12.16
C ILE A 201 22.20 -13.89 11.99
N ARG A 202 22.43 -14.86 12.89
CA ARG A 202 21.75 -16.15 12.84
C ARG A 202 20.24 -16.03 13.12
N CYS A 203 19.86 -15.24 14.11
CA CYS A 203 18.44 -14.98 14.44
C CYS A 203 17.68 -14.34 13.27
N LEU A 204 18.32 -13.45 12.50
CA LEU A 204 17.74 -12.85 11.31
C LEU A 204 17.69 -13.81 10.11
N GLY A 205 18.59 -14.81 10.05
CA GLY A 205 18.63 -15.82 8.99
C GLY A 205 17.66 -16.99 9.23
N GLU A 206 17.31 -17.30 10.48
CA GLU A 206 16.30 -18.32 10.82
C GLU A 206 14.88 -17.96 10.33
N ASP A 207 14.60 -16.68 10.04
CA ASP A 207 13.33 -16.25 9.43
C ASP A 207 13.30 -16.45 7.90
N ASP A 208 14.45 -16.56 7.22
CA ASP A 208 14.54 -16.89 5.78
C ASP A 208 14.43 -18.41 5.52
N ASP A 209 14.69 -19.25 6.55
CA ASP A 209 14.74 -20.71 6.48
C ASP A 209 13.54 -21.41 7.16
N LYS A 210 12.40 -20.73 7.33
CA LYS A 210 11.17 -21.41 7.75
C LYS A 210 10.44 -21.93 6.51
N PRO A 211 10.62 -23.20 6.08
CA PRO A 211 9.70 -23.79 5.12
C PRO A 211 8.30 -23.71 5.73
N ALA A 212 7.34 -23.33 4.89
CA ALA A 212 5.95 -23.66 5.14
C ALA A 212 5.88 -25.20 5.24
N ASP A 213 5.96 -25.72 6.46
CA ASP A 213 5.64 -27.11 6.73
C ASP A 213 4.12 -27.21 6.63
N ASP A 214 3.67 -27.53 5.41
CA ASP A 214 2.41 -28.20 5.18
C ASP A 214 2.70 -29.50 4.42
N GLN A 215 2.26 -30.59 5.04
CA GLN A 215 2.11 -31.98 4.56
C GLN A 215 3.30 -32.94 4.71
N LYS A 216 3.24 -33.80 5.75
CA LYS A 216 2.38 -35.01 5.75
C LYS A 216 2.35 -35.70 7.11
#